data_AF-A0A674BNH4-F1
#
_entry.id   AF-A0A674BNH4-F1
#
_cell.length_a   1.000
_cell.length_b   1.000
_cell.length_c   1.000
_cell.angle_alpha   90.00
_cell.angle_beta   90.00
_cell.angle_gamma   90.00
#
_symmetry.space_group_name_H-M   'P 1'
#
loop_
_entity.id
_entity.type
_entity.pdbx_description
1 polymer ?
#
loop_
_entity_poly.entity_id
_entity_poly.type
_entity_poly.pdbx_seq_one_letter_code
_entity_poly.pdbx_strand_id
1 'polypeptide(L)'
;MDGSRYWYGQVNGWIQVLVWSGGWIQVVVWSGGWIQVLVWSGGWIQVLVWSGGWIQVLVWSGGWIQVLVWSGRWIQVVVWSGGWIQVLVWSGRWIQVLVWSGWWIQVVVWSGGWIQVLVWSGRWIQVLVWSGRWIQVLVWSGRWIQVLVWSGGWIQLLVWSGRWIQVLVWSGGWIQVLVWSGGWIQVLVWSGGWIQVLVWSGGWIQVLVWSGRWIQVVVWSGGWMDTGSGMVRWMDGYRYWFGQVGGSR
;
A
#
# COMPACT_ATOMS: atom_id res chain seq x y z
N MET A 1 3.47 6.20 36.36
CA MET A 1 3.36 4.81 36.82
C MET A 1 3.74 3.92 35.66
N ASP A 2 4.85 3.20 35.80
CA ASP A 2 5.41 2.38 34.74
C ASP A 2 4.72 1.01 34.76
N GLY A 3 4.09 0.63 33.66
CA GLY A 3 3.11 -0.44 33.62
C GLY A 3 3.20 -1.22 32.32
N SER A 4 4.35 -1.86 32.09
CA SER A 4 4.51 -2.84 31.03
C SER A 4 3.54 -4.01 31.26
N ARG A 5 2.65 -4.25 30.29
CA ARG A 5 1.71 -5.37 30.32
C ARG A 5 2.06 -6.34 29.20
N TYR A 6 2.38 -7.57 29.59
CA TYR A 6 2.72 -8.67 28.69
C TYR A 6 1.55 -9.67 28.65
N TRP A 7 1.19 -10.11 27.45
CA TRP A 7 0.13 -11.08 27.23
C TRP A 7 0.64 -12.22 26.36
N TYR A 8 0.43 -13.46 26.82
CA TYR A 8 0.83 -14.69 26.13
C TYR A 8 -0.41 -15.57 25.90
N GLY A 9 -0.55 -16.13 24.70
CA GLY A 9 -1.63 -17.06 24.36
C GLY A 9 -1.13 -18.19 23.46
N GLN A 10 -1.41 -19.43 23.87
CA GLN A 10 -1.10 -20.66 23.12
C GLN A 10 -2.23 -21.68 23.35
N VAL A 11 -3.25 -21.66 22.48
CA VAL A 11 -4.41 -22.56 22.57
C VAL A 11 -5.05 -22.76 21.20
N ASN A 12 -5.51 -23.98 20.91
CA ASN A 12 -6.27 -24.32 19.69
C ASN A 12 -7.73 -23.82 19.79
N GLY A 13 -7.92 -22.51 19.92
CA GLY A 13 -9.24 -21.91 20.17
C GLY A 13 -9.33 -20.43 19.79
N TRP A 14 -10.19 -19.70 20.50
CA TRP A 14 -10.36 -18.25 20.38
C TRP A 14 -9.47 -17.53 21.39
N ILE A 15 -8.74 -16.51 20.93
CA ILE A 15 -7.88 -15.67 21.75
C ILE A 15 -8.33 -14.23 21.57
N GLN A 16 -8.68 -13.55 22.67
CA GLN A 16 -9.02 -12.13 22.69
C GLN A 16 -8.13 -11.40 23.71
N VAL A 17 -7.44 -10.35 23.27
CA VAL A 17 -6.61 -9.49 24.11
C VAL A 17 -7.15 -8.07 24.03
N LEU A 18 -7.48 -7.47 25.17
CA LEU A 18 -8.01 -6.12 25.29
C LEU A 18 -7.08 -5.28 26.18
N VAL A 19 -6.52 -4.19 25.64
CA VAL A 19 -5.66 -3.26 26.39
C VAL A 19 -6.17 -1.83 26.26
N TRP A 20 -6.60 -1.24 27.37
CA TRP A 20 -7.18 0.11 27.40
C TRP A 20 -6.14 1.23 27.33
N SER A 21 -5.09 1.13 28.14
CA SER A 21 -3.99 2.11 28.17
C SER A 21 -2.71 1.51 28.77
N GLY A 22 -1.56 2.09 28.41
CA GLY A 22 -0.25 1.74 28.96
C GLY A 22 0.87 2.59 28.36
N GLY A 23 1.95 2.81 29.11
CA GLY A 23 3.15 3.46 28.54
C GLY A 23 3.81 2.59 27.48
N TRP A 24 3.97 1.30 27.80
CA TRP A 24 4.52 0.25 26.94
C TRP A 24 3.58 -0.95 26.95
N ILE A 25 3.18 -1.42 25.77
CA ILE A 25 2.24 -2.53 25.57
C ILE A 25 2.87 -3.55 24.63
N GLN A 26 2.99 -4.80 25.08
CA GLN A 26 3.46 -5.90 24.24
C GLN A 26 2.48 -7.07 24.28
N VAL A 27 2.00 -7.48 23.11
CA VAL A 27 1.08 -8.62 22.94
C VAL A 27 1.75 -9.64 22.04
N VAL A 28 1.88 -10.88 22.50
CA VAL A 28 2.47 -11.99 21.73
C VAL A 28 1.52 -13.18 21.69
N VAL A 29 1.12 -13.57 20.48
CA VAL A 29 0.24 -14.73 20.25
C VAL A 29 0.92 -15.71 19.29
N TRP A 30 1.19 -16.93 19.76
CA TRP A 30 1.90 -17.94 18.97
C TRP A 30 1.00 -18.67 17.99
N SER A 31 -0.18 -19.08 18.43
CA SER A 31 -1.15 -19.81 17.61
C SER A 31 -2.56 -19.67 18.17
N GLY A 32 -3.56 -19.69 17.26
CA GLY A 32 -4.98 -19.69 17.60
C GLY A 32 -5.85 -19.91 16.36
N GLY A 33 -7.06 -20.44 16.54
CA GLY A 33 -8.02 -20.54 15.45
C GLY A 33 -8.54 -19.16 15.05
N TRP A 34 -8.88 -18.36 16.06
CA TRP A 34 -9.32 -16.97 15.94
C TRP A 34 -8.54 -16.12 16.94
N ILE A 35 -7.97 -15.00 16.48
CA ILE A 35 -7.14 -14.11 17.28
C ILE A 35 -7.66 -12.68 17.09
N GLN A 36 -8.06 -12.03 18.18
CA GLN A 36 -8.44 -10.63 18.21
C GLN A 36 -7.59 -9.88 19.23
N VAL A 37 -6.87 -8.85 18.79
CA VAL A 37 -6.10 -7.94 19.66
C VAL A 37 -6.65 -6.54 19.48
N LEU A 38 -7.12 -5.92 20.56
CA LEU A 38 -7.58 -4.53 20.56
C LEU A 38 -6.78 -3.72 21.59
N VAL A 39 -6.07 -2.70 21.11
CA VAL A 39 -5.31 -1.75 21.93
C VAL A 39 -5.84 -0.34 21.70
N TRP A 40 -6.36 0.28 22.76
CA TRP A 40 -7.00 1.59 22.66
C TRP A 40 -6.02 2.76 22.72
N SER A 41 -5.01 2.68 23.59
CA SER A 41 -3.99 3.73 23.70
C SER A 41 -2.66 3.23 24.25
N GLY A 42 -1.55 3.81 23.82
CA GLY A 42 -0.28 3.65 24.51
C GLY A 42 0.89 4.46 23.93
N GLY A 43 1.96 4.63 24.70
CA GLY A 43 3.18 5.31 24.22
C GLY A 43 3.87 4.49 23.14
N TRP A 44 4.13 3.22 23.45
CA TRP A 44 4.73 2.21 22.58
C TRP A 44 3.86 0.97 22.58
N ILE A 45 3.52 0.47 21.38
CA ILE A 45 2.64 -0.68 21.17
C ILE A 45 3.32 -1.65 20.21
N GLN A 46 3.54 -2.88 20.66
CA GLN A 46 4.03 -3.98 19.82
C GLN A 46 3.03 -5.15 19.87
N VAL A 47 2.54 -5.56 18.70
CA VAL A 47 1.67 -6.73 18.55
C VAL A 47 2.34 -7.73 17.61
N LEU A 48 2.59 -8.93 18.12
CA LEU A 48 3.24 -10.04 17.43
C LEU A 48 2.27 -11.22 17.35
N VAL A 49 1.87 -11.61 16.14
CA VAL A 49 1.02 -12.79 15.90
C VAL A 49 1.71 -13.74 14.93
N TRP A 50 2.07 -14.93 15.41
CA TRP A 50 2.86 -15.87 14.62
C TRP A 50 2.01 -16.74 13.68
N SER A 51 0.86 -17.24 14.15
CA SER A 51 -0.04 -18.03 13.31
C SER A 51 -1.50 -17.92 13.74
N GLY A 52 -2.42 -17.99 12.79
CA GLY A 52 -3.82 -18.22 13.09
C GLY A 52 -4.76 -18.38 11.90
N GLY A 53 -5.95 -18.92 12.12
CA GLY A 53 -6.98 -19.03 11.07
C GLY A 53 -7.48 -17.65 10.65
N TRP A 54 -7.94 -16.89 11.64
CA TRP A 54 -8.41 -15.51 11.49
C TRP A 54 -7.68 -14.61 12.49
N ILE A 55 -7.12 -13.50 12.02
CA ILE A 55 -6.34 -12.57 12.82
C ILE A 55 -6.90 -11.16 12.61
N GLN A 56 -7.32 -10.53 13.70
CA GLN A 56 -7.76 -9.14 13.72
C GLN A 56 -6.95 -8.36 14.75
N VAL A 57 -6.24 -7.32 14.30
CA VAL A 57 -5.50 -6.41 15.18
C VAL A 57 -6.06 -5.00 14.99
N LEU A 58 -6.58 -4.40 16.05
CA LEU A 58 -7.00 -3.01 16.09
C LEU A 58 -6.13 -2.22 17.07
N VAL A 59 -5.51 -1.15 16.59
CA VAL A 59 -4.79 -0.18 17.42
C VAL A 59 -5.38 1.21 17.19
N TRP A 60 -5.99 1.80 18.21
CA TRP A 60 -6.67 3.09 18.08
C TRP A 60 -5.71 4.27 18.17
N SER A 61 -4.77 4.26 19.12
CA SER A 61 -3.80 5.35 19.25
C SER A 61 -2.46 4.91 19.84
N GLY A 62 -1.37 5.51 19.37
CA GLY A 62 -0.10 5.44 20.10
C GLY A 62 1.07 6.23 19.50
N GLY A 63 2.11 6.47 20.30
CA GLY A 63 3.31 7.19 19.83
C GLY A 63 4.07 6.39 18.77
N TRP A 64 4.33 5.13 19.08
CA TRP A 64 4.98 4.15 18.22
C TRP A 64 4.15 2.86 18.19
N ILE A 65 3.84 2.37 16.99
CA ILE A 65 3.01 1.19 16.76
C ILE A 65 3.72 0.25 15.81
N GLN A 66 4.01 -0.96 16.26
CA GLN A 66 4.50 -2.05 15.43
C GLN A 66 3.52 -3.23 15.49
N VAL A 67 2.99 -3.63 14.34
CA VAL A 67 2.17 -4.85 14.20
C VAL A 67 2.88 -5.79 13.23
N LEU A 68 3.20 -7.00 13.69
CA LEU A 68 3.79 -8.05 12.87
C LEU A 68 2.91 -9.30 12.91
N VAL A 69 2.46 -9.72 11.73
CA VAL A 69 1.67 -10.93 11.52
C VAL A 69 2.40 -11.85 10.57
N TRP A 70 2.83 -13.02 11.05
CA TRP A 70 3.65 -13.93 10.26
C TRP A 70 2.82 -14.83 9.34
N SER A 71 1.71 -15.40 9.83
CA SER A 71 0.85 -16.24 8.99
C SER A 71 -0.62 -16.24 9.41
N GLY A 72 -1.52 -16.23 8.43
CA GLY A 72 -2.91 -16.57 8.68
C GLY A 72 -3.78 -16.64 7.43
N ARG A 73 -4.93 -17.32 7.51
CA ARG A 73 -5.81 -17.44 6.33
C ARG A 73 -6.51 -16.11 6.03
N TRP A 74 -6.92 -15.38 7.06
CA TRP A 74 -7.50 -14.05 6.97
C TRP A 74 -6.83 -13.14 7.99
N ILE A 75 -6.33 -11.99 7.52
CA ILE A 75 -5.60 -11.03 8.34
C ILE A 75 -6.21 -9.65 8.10
N GLN A 76 -6.66 -9.01 9.18
CA GLN A 76 -7.09 -7.61 9.19
C GLN A 76 -6.27 -6.85 10.24
N VAL A 77 -5.56 -5.81 9.80
CA VAL A 77 -4.85 -4.87 10.70
C VAL A 77 -5.43 -3.48 10.49
N VAL A 78 -5.90 -2.85 11.57
CA VAL A 78 -6.45 -1.50 11.58
C VAL A 78 -5.65 -0.66 12.57
N VAL A 79 -5.07 0.44 12.10
CA VAL A 79 -4.38 1.44 12.94
C VAL A 79 -5.01 2.81 12.70
N TRP A 80 -5.65 3.38 13.73
CA TRP A 80 -6.36 4.66 13.57
C TRP A 80 -5.39 5.86 13.66
N SER A 81 -4.54 5.93 14.69
CA SER A 81 -3.55 7.01 14.80
C SER A 81 -2.21 6.55 15.38
N GLY A 82 -1.12 7.17 14.92
CA GLY A 82 0.12 7.17 15.67
C GLY A 82 1.24 8.02 15.09
N GLY A 83 2.28 8.29 15.89
CA GLY A 83 3.45 9.03 15.41
C GLY A 83 4.20 8.23 14.35
N TRP A 84 4.57 7.01 14.69
CA TRP A 84 5.25 6.05 13.82
C TRP A 84 4.45 4.75 13.77
N ILE A 85 4.11 4.29 12.57
CA ILE A 85 3.30 3.09 12.33
C ILE A 85 4.07 2.16 11.40
N GLN A 86 4.33 0.95 11.87
CA GLN A 86 4.92 -0.12 11.07
C GLN A 86 3.99 -1.34 11.10
N VAL A 87 3.51 -1.77 9.93
CA VAL A 87 2.72 -3.00 9.78
C VAL A 87 3.45 -3.95 8.85
N LEU A 88 3.80 -5.14 9.34
CA LEU A 88 4.37 -6.22 8.53
C LEU A 88 3.41 -7.40 8.51
N VAL A 89 3.05 -7.86 7.32
CA VAL A 89 2.30 -9.11 7.11
C VAL A 89 3.09 -10.02 6.17
N TRP A 90 3.55 -11.15 6.67
CA TRP A 90 4.42 -12.04 5.89
C TRP A 90 3.61 -12.95 4.95
N SER A 91 2.53 -13.58 5.43
CA SER A 91 1.73 -14.46 4.57
C SER A 91 0.25 -14.52 4.94
N GLY A 92 -0.63 -14.53 3.94
CA GLY A 92 -2.03 -14.89 4.15
C GLY A 92 -2.89 -14.94 2.89
N ARG A 93 -4.01 -15.70 2.93
CA ARG A 93 -4.87 -15.83 1.74
C ARG A 93 -5.62 -14.53 1.44
N TRP A 94 -6.04 -13.82 2.49
CA TRP A 94 -6.67 -12.51 2.43
C TRP A 94 -6.03 -11.60 3.47
N ILE A 95 -5.55 -10.43 3.04
CA ILE A 95 -4.85 -9.46 3.86
C ILE A 95 -5.49 -8.09 3.63
N GLN A 96 -5.96 -7.46 4.71
CA GLN A 96 -6.42 -6.08 4.72
C GLN A 96 -5.62 -5.29 5.74
N VAL A 97 -4.96 -4.21 5.30
CA VAL A 97 -4.27 -3.26 6.18
C VAL A 97 -4.89 -1.89 5.99
N LEU A 98 -5.37 -1.30 7.08
CA LEU A 98 -6.02 0.00 7.15
C LEU A 98 -5.23 0.89 8.10
N VAL A 99 -4.67 2.00 7.60
CA VAL A 99 -3.99 3.01 8.42
C VAL A 99 -4.61 4.38 8.18
N TRP A 100 -5.22 4.97 9.21
CA TRP A 100 -5.98 6.21 9.05
C TRP A 100 -5.09 7.47 9.17
N SER A 101 -4.20 7.53 10.15
CA SER A 101 -3.31 8.69 10.31
C SER A 101 -1.97 8.36 10.95
N GLY A 102 -0.89 8.98 10.46
CA GLY A 102 0.38 9.00 11.18
C GLY A 102 1.48 9.84 10.55
N TRP A 103 2.55 10.14 11.30
CA TRP A 103 3.63 10.98 10.76
C TRP A 103 4.56 10.18 9.83
N TRP A 104 4.91 8.96 10.24
CA TRP A 104 5.55 7.95 9.39
C TRP A 104 4.71 6.68 9.36
N ILE A 105 4.43 6.18 8.16
CA ILE A 105 3.68 4.95 7.93
C ILE A 105 4.48 4.05 7.00
N GLN A 106 4.80 2.84 7.46
CA GLN A 106 5.37 1.78 6.64
C GLN A 106 4.46 0.56 6.69
N VAL A 107 3.97 0.11 5.53
CA VAL A 107 3.21 -1.14 5.38
C VAL A 107 3.99 -2.07 4.46
N VAL A 108 4.30 -3.28 4.94
CA VAL A 108 4.99 -4.31 4.18
C VAL A 108 4.11 -5.57 4.13
N VAL A 109 3.79 -6.04 2.93
CA VAL A 109 3.07 -7.30 2.71
C VAL A 109 3.90 -8.21 1.80
N TRP A 110 4.37 -9.34 2.33
CA TRP A 110 5.31 -10.20 1.60
C TRP A 110 4.59 -11.17 0.64
N SER A 111 3.48 -11.78 1.06
CA SER A 111 2.72 -12.68 0.19
C SER A 111 1.24 -12.74 0.53
N GLY A 112 0.38 -12.82 -0.49
CA GLY A 112 -1.01 -13.18 -0.28
C GLY A 112 -1.87 -13.44 -1.52
N GLY A 113 -3.03 -14.06 -1.31
CA GLY A 113 -3.98 -14.28 -2.40
C GLY A 113 -4.64 -12.99 -2.85
N TRP A 114 -5.20 -12.27 -1.89
CA TRP A 114 -5.81 -10.95 -2.04
C TRP A 114 -5.23 -10.01 -1.00
N ILE A 115 -4.72 -8.87 -1.45
CA ILE A 115 -4.07 -7.86 -0.61
C ILE A 115 -4.76 -6.53 -0.85
N GLN A 116 -5.29 -5.93 0.21
CA GLN A 116 -5.79 -4.56 0.22
C GLN A 116 -5.00 -3.74 1.26
N VAL A 117 -4.35 -2.68 0.82
CA VAL A 117 -3.71 -1.69 1.71
C VAL A 117 -4.38 -0.35 1.48
N LEU A 118 -4.89 0.28 2.53
CA LEU A 118 -5.45 1.62 2.49
C LEU A 118 -4.78 2.49 3.54
N VAL A 119 -4.18 3.60 3.10
CA VAL A 119 -3.56 4.61 3.94
C VAL A 119 -4.22 5.95 3.70
N TRP A 120 -4.90 6.51 4.71
CA TRP A 120 -5.68 7.73 4.54
C TRP A 120 -4.84 9.00 4.64
N SER A 121 -3.98 9.11 5.65
CA SER A 121 -3.12 10.29 5.81
C SER A 121 -1.78 10.02 6.46
N GLY A 122 -0.73 10.68 5.97
CA GLY A 122 0.52 10.75 6.71
C GLY A 122 1.61 11.60 6.07
N ARG A 123 2.61 12.05 6.84
CA ARG A 123 3.67 12.91 6.29
C ARG A 123 4.60 12.12 5.37
N TRP A 124 4.93 10.89 5.75
CA TRP A 124 5.73 9.95 4.97
C TRP A 124 5.02 8.60 4.94
N ILE A 125 4.76 8.08 3.74
CA ILE A 125 4.05 6.82 3.52
C ILE A 125 4.89 5.94 2.61
N GLN A 126 5.21 4.73 3.07
CA GLN A 126 5.81 3.68 2.26
C GLN A 126 4.92 2.44 2.29
N VAL A 127 4.50 1.97 1.11
CA VAL A 127 3.77 0.71 0.95
C VAL A 127 4.59 -0.22 0.05
N LEU A 128 4.93 -1.39 0.58
CA LEU A 128 5.72 -2.43 -0.09
C LEU A 128 4.87 -3.70 -0.19
N VAL A 129 4.58 -4.17 -1.41
CA VAL A 129 3.89 -5.43 -1.65
C VAL A 129 4.72 -6.33 -2.55
N TRP A 130 5.19 -7.45 -2.03
CA TRP A 130 6.12 -8.31 -2.78
C TRP A 130 5.41 -9.28 -3.72
N SER A 131 4.34 -9.94 -3.28
CA SER A 131 3.59 -10.87 -4.14
C SER A 131 2.11 -10.99 -3.80
N GLY A 132 1.27 -11.06 -4.83
CA GLY A 132 -0.10 -11.55 -4.65
C GLY A 132 -0.95 -11.64 -5.92
N ARG A 133 -2.00 -12.46 -5.90
CA ARG A 133 -2.83 -12.66 -7.11
C ARG A 133 -3.65 -11.40 -7.43
N TRP A 134 -4.15 -10.72 -6.41
CA TRP A 134 -4.87 -9.45 -6.50
C TRP A 134 -4.30 -8.48 -5.46
N ILE A 135 -3.86 -7.31 -5.91
CA ILE A 135 -3.25 -6.28 -5.08
C ILE A 135 -3.98 -4.96 -5.33
N GLN A 136 -4.52 -4.37 -4.27
CA GLN A 136 -5.10 -3.04 -4.28
C GLN A 136 -4.38 -2.17 -3.23
N VAL A 137 -3.82 -1.03 -3.66
CA VAL A 137 -3.22 -0.05 -2.75
C VAL A 137 -3.88 1.31 -2.97
N LEU A 138 -4.49 1.85 -1.92
CA LEU A 138 -5.06 3.20 -1.89
C LEU A 138 -4.25 4.07 -0.93
N VAL A 139 -3.73 5.20 -1.40
CA VAL A 139 -3.12 6.24 -0.57
C VAL A 139 -3.81 7.57 -0.82
N TRP A 140 -4.53 8.08 0.18
CA TRP A 140 -5.36 9.27 0.01
C TRP A 140 -4.56 10.58 0.12
N SER A 141 -3.70 10.71 1.14
CA SER A 141 -2.91 11.93 1.30
C SER A 141 -1.55 11.71 1.97
N GLY A 142 -0.51 12.38 1.47
CA GLY A 142 0.73 12.50 2.20
C GLY A 142 1.79 13.39 1.56
N ARG A 143 2.76 13.88 2.33
CA ARG A 143 3.78 14.78 1.77
C ARG A 143 4.76 14.02 0.87
N TRP A 144 5.11 12.80 1.26
CA TRP A 144 5.97 11.89 0.52
C TRP A 144 5.30 10.51 0.50
N ILE A 145 5.08 9.96 -0.69
CA ILE A 145 4.41 8.67 -0.90
C ILE A 145 5.29 7.82 -1.80
N GLN A 146 5.64 6.62 -1.32
CA GLN A 146 6.27 5.59 -2.12
C GLN A 146 5.40 4.33 -2.08
N VAL A 147 4.97 3.87 -3.26
CA VAL A 147 4.24 2.60 -3.42
C VAL A 147 5.05 1.71 -4.35
N LEU A 148 5.40 0.51 -3.88
CA LEU A 148 6.28 -0.40 -4.60
C LEU A 148 5.68 -1.81 -4.60
N VAL A 149 5.39 -2.32 -5.79
CA VAL A 149 4.78 -3.65 -6.00
C VAL A 149 5.66 -4.50 -6.89
N TRP A 150 6.14 -5.62 -6.37
CA TRP A 150 7.09 -6.47 -7.09
C TRP A 150 6.40 -7.44 -8.05
N SER A 151 5.33 -8.11 -7.63
CA SER A 151 4.62 -9.04 -8.50
C SER A 151 3.13 -9.17 -8.18
N GLY A 152 2.30 -9.29 -9.22
CA GLY A 152 0.93 -9.74 -9.02
C GLY A 152 0.11 -10.05 -10.27
N GLY A 153 -0.98 -10.80 -10.11
CA GLY A 153 -1.87 -11.11 -11.24
C GLY A 153 -2.62 -9.88 -11.73
N TRP A 154 -3.22 -9.16 -10.79
CA TRP A 154 -3.94 -7.90 -10.97
C TRP A 154 -3.47 -6.90 -9.93
N ILE A 155 -3.07 -5.71 -10.36
CA ILE A 155 -2.53 -4.65 -9.51
C ILE A 155 -3.31 -3.36 -9.80
N GLN A 156 -3.93 -2.79 -8.77
CA GLN A 156 -4.56 -1.47 -8.81
C GLN A 156 -3.95 -0.56 -7.75
N LEU A 157 -3.31 0.52 -8.19
CA LEU A 157 -2.69 1.52 -7.32
C LEU A 157 -3.39 2.87 -7.52
N LEU A 158 -3.91 3.44 -6.45
CA LEU A 158 -4.54 4.76 -6.44
C LEU A 158 -3.82 5.65 -5.43
N VAL A 159 -3.26 6.76 -5.91
CA VAL A 159 -2.67 7.81 -5.06
C VAL A 159 -3.40 9.13 -5.33
N TRP A 160 -4.13 9.63 -4.34
CA TRP A 160 -4.99 10.80 -4.54
C TRP A 160 -4.22 12.13 -4.41
N SER A 161 -3.39 12.29 -3.39
CA SER A 161 -2.64 13.55 -3.21
C SER A 161 -1.29 13.39 -2.53
N GLY A 162 -0.27 14.07 -3.05
CA GLY A 162 0.98 14.25 -2.31
C GLY A 162 2.04 15.11 -2.98
N ARG A 163 2.92 15.73 -2.19
CA ARG A 163 3.94 16.65 -2.76
C ARG A 163 4.96 15.91 -3.61
N TRP A 164 5.33 14.70 -3.20
CA TRP A 164 6.23 13.79 -3.92
C TRP A 164 5.60 12.40 -3.93
N ILE A 165 5.42 11.83 -5.12
CA ILE A 165 4.79 10.53 -5.32
C ILE A 165 5.72 9.69 -6.20
N GLN A 166 6.10 8.52 -5.71
CA GLN A 166 6.79 7.50 -6.49
C GLN A 166 5.95 6.21 -6.47
N VAL A 167 5.62 5.71 -7.66
CA VAL A 167 4.96 4.41 -7.85
C VAL A 167 5.87 3.55 -8.72
N LEU A 168 6.27 2.38 -8.22
CA LEU A 168 7.06 1.40 -8.98
C LEU A 168 6.37 0.05 -8.98
N VAL A 169 6.12 -0.49 -10.18
CA VAL A 169 5.54 -1.83 -10.39
C VAL A 169 6.48 -2.66 -11.26
N TRP A 170 7.00 -3.75 -10.71
CA TRP A 170 7.97 -4.57 -11.43
C TRP A 170 7.33 -5.58 -12.38
N SER A 171 6.26 -6.26 -11.96
CA SER A 171 5.57 -7.22 -12.82
C SER A 171 4.08 -7.39 -12.50
N GLY A 172 3.26 -7.57 -13.54
CA GLY A 172 1.92 -8.12 -13.34
C GLY A 172 1.08 -8.37 -14.60
N GLY A 173 0.06 -9.21 -14.48
CA GLY A 173 -0.81 -9.55 -15.62
C GLY A 173 -1.61 -8.35 -16.12
N TRP A 174 -2.25 -7.65 -15.18
CA TRP A 174 -3.00 -6.41 -15.39
C TRP A 174 -2.55 -5.38 -14.35
N ILE A 175 -2.18 -4.19 -14.81
CA ILE A 175 -1.65 -3.10 -13.97
C ILE A 175 -2.44 -1.84 -14.27
N GLN A 176 -3.03 -1.25 -13.24
CA GLN A 176 -3.67 0.06 -13.28
C GLN A 176 -3.04 0.96 -12.22
N VAL A 177 -2.53 2.12 -12.64
CA VAL A 177 -1.99 3.15 -11.75
C VAL A 177 -2.75 4.45 -12.01
N LEU A 178 -3.40 5.00 -10.98
CA LEU A 178 -4.06 6.30 -11.02
C LEU A 178 -3.41 7.22 -9.98
N VAL A 179 -2.84 8.35 -10.43
CA VAL A 179 -2.30 9.40 -9.55
C VAL A 179 -3.05 10.70 -9.81
N TRP A 180 -3.83 11.17 -8.84
CA TRP A 180 -4.71 12.33 -9.06
C TRP A 180 -3.99 13.67 -8.93
N SER A 181 -3.15 13.87 -7.90
CA SER A 181 -2.44 15.14 -7.73
C SER A 181 -1.09 15.02 -7.04
N GLY A 182 -0.09 15.75 -7.54
CA GLY A 182 1.15 15.92 -6.80
C GLY A 182 2.16 16.90 -7.38
N GLY A 183 3.07 17.39 -6.54
CA GLY A 183 4.09 18.35 -6.98
C GLY A 183 5.08 17.71 -7.96
N TRP A 184 5.59 16.54 -7.56
CA TRP A 184 6.49 15.69 -8.33
C TRP A 184 5.92 14.26 -8.34
N ILE A 185 5.75 13.69 -9.52
CA ILE A 185 5.17 12.36 -9.73
C ILE A 185 6.10 11.53 -10.61
N GLN A 186 6.49 10.35 -10.13
CA GLN A 186 7.20 9.35 -10.91
C GLN A 186 6.42 8.04 -10.90
N VAL A 187 6.07 7.52 -12.08
CA VAL A 187 5.46 6.20 -12.25
C VAL A 187 6.35 5.34 -13.14
N LEU A 188 6.82 4.21 -12.61
CA LEU A 188 7.69 3.27 -13.30
C LEU A 188 6.99 1.90 -13.35
N VAL A 189 6.74 1.37 -14.55
CA VAL A 189 6.18 0.02 -14.74
C VAL A 189 7.11 -0.79 -15.61
N TRP A 190 7.72 -1.84 -15.07
CA TRP A 190 8.74 -2.61 -15.78
C TRP A 190 8.13 -3.65 -16.74
N SER A 191 7.13 -4.41 -16.29
CA SER A 191 6.51 -5.43 -17.15
C SER A 191 5.04 -5.68 -16.83
N GLY A 192 4.23 -5.92 -17.87
CA GLY A 192 2.90 -6.49 -17.68
C GLY A 192 2.13 -6.81 -18.95
N GLY A 193 1.07 -7.60 -18.83
CA GLY A 193 0.23 -7.96 -19.97
C GLY A 193 -0.56 -6.76 -20.49
N TRP A 194 -1.30 -6.12 -19.59
CA TRP A 194 -2.08 -4.90 -19.82
C TRP A 194 -1.69 -3.85 -18.80
N ILE A 195 -1.35 -2.65 -19.26
CA ILE A 195 -0.85 -1.56 -18.41
C ILE A 195 -1.65 -0.30 -18.72
N GLN A 196 -2.25 0.29 -17.70
CA GLN A 196 -2.93 1.58 -17.77
C GLN A 196 -2.36 2.52 -16.69
N VAL A 197 -1.82 3.66 -17.10
CA VAL A 197 -1.34 4.72 -16.19
C VAL A 197 -2.10 6.01 -16.48
N LEU A 198 -2.79 6.54 -15.47
CA LEU A 198 -3.45 7.84 -15.51
C LEU A 198 -2.79 8.75 -14.46
N VAL A 199 -2.37 9.95 -14.87
CA VAL A 199 -1.91 11.00 -13.97
C VAL A 199 -2.67 12.29 -14.27
N TRP A 200 -3.36 12.88 -13.28
CA TRP A 200 -4.34 13.96 -13.55
C TRP A 200 -3.80 15.37 -13.31
N SER A 201 -2.85 15.57 -12.39
CA SER A 201 -2.24 16.89 -12.17
C SER A 201 -0.88 16.81 -11.48
N GLY A 202 0.05 17.64 -11.95
CA GLY A 202 1.30 17.88 -11.25
C GLY A 202 2.21 18.91 -11.88
N GLY A 203 3.23 19.34 -11.12
CA GLY A 203 4.23 20.31 -11.58
C GLY A 203 5.34 19.66 -12.41
N TRP A 204 5.76 18.45 -12.00
CA TRP A 204 6.71 17.59 -12.70
C TRP A 204 6.18 16.17 -12.71
N ILE A 205 6.05 15.57 -13.90
CA ILE A 205 5.53 14.21 -14.08
C ILE A 205 6.48 13.42 -14.99
N GLN A 206 6.93 12.26 -14.50
CA GLN A 206 7.63 11.26 -15.30
C GLN A 206 6.86 9.94 -15.30
N VAL A 207 6.57 9.40 -16.47
CA VAL A 207 6.00 8.05 -16.62
C VAL A 207 6.88 7.22 -17.57
N LEU A 208 7.36 6.07 -17.09
CA LEU A 208 8.10 5.10 -17.89
C LEU A 208 7.41 3.74 -17.84
N VAL A 209 7.10 3.18 -19.01
CA VAL A 209 6.63 1.79 -19.12
C VAL A 209 7.60 1.01 -20.01
N TRP A 210 8.29 0.03 -19.44
CA TRP A 210 9.38 -0.67 -20.15
C TRP A 210 8.89 -1.76 -21.09
N SER A 211 7.89 -2.56 -20.69
CA SER A 211 7.35 -3.63 -21.54
C SER A 211 5.88 -3.95 -21.23
N GLY A 212 5.12 -4.21 -22.29
CA GLY A 212 3.80 -4.83 -22.16
C GLY A 212 3.10 -5.06 -23.50
N ARG A 213 2.10 -5.95 -23.51
CA ARG A 213 1.35 -6.27 -24.74
C ARG A 213 0.37 -5.15 -25.11
N TRP A 214 -0.20 -4.50 -24.11
CA TRP A 214 -1.05 -3.32 -24.24
C TRP A 214 -0.66 -2.28 -23.19
N ILE A 215 -0.40 -1.06 -23.63
CA ILE A 215 0.00 0.06 -22.78
C ILE A 215 -0.87 1.27 -23.13
N GLN A 216 -1.48 1.88 -22.11
CA GLN A 216 -2.13 3.18 -22.19
C GLN A 216 -1.54 4.09 -21.13
N VAL A 217 -1.04 5.26 -21.53
CA VAL A 217 -0.58 6.32 -20.62
C VAL A 217 -1.36 7.59 -20.94
N VAL A 218 -1.99 8.18 -19.93
CA VAL A 218 -2.70 9.46 -20.04
C VAL A 218 -2.19 10.38 -18.93
N VAL A 219 -1.67 11.54 -19.31
CA VAL A 219 -1.17 12.55 -18.37
C VAL A 219 -1.87 13.88 -18.65
N TRP A 220 -2.55 14.40 -17.64
CA TRP A 220 -3.09 15.77 -17.62
C TRP A 220 -2.22 16.57 -16.64
N SER A 221 -1.79 17.78 -17.02
CA SER A 221 -1.04 18.68 -16.13
C SER A 221 -1.00 20.11 -16.71
N GLY A 222 -0.60 21.06 -15.86
CA GLY A 222 -0.20 22.41 -16.27
C GLY A 222 1.30 22.66 -16.08
N GLY A 223 2.12 21.60 -16.08
CA GLY A 223 3.54 21.62 -15.75
C GLY A 223 4.40 20.75 -16.69
N TRP A 224 5.65 20.50 -16.31
CA TRP A 224 6.59 19.72 -17.12
C TRP A 224 6.24 18.23 -17.11
N MET A 225 6.33 17.59 -18.29
CA MET A 225 6.04 16.17 -18.50
C MET A 225 7.17 15.48 -19.26
N ASP A 226 7.47 14.23 -18.88
CA ASP A 226 8.27 13.27 -19.64
C ASP A 226 7.54 11.91 -19.65
N THR A 227 7.35 11.33 -20.83
CA THR A 227 6.66 10.04 -21.01
C THR A 227 7.45 9.16 -21.97
N GLY A 228 8.02 8.07 -21.47
CA GLY A 228 8.83 7.13 -22.24
C GLY A 228 8.21 5.73 -22.29
N SER A 229 8.43 5.03 -23.41
CA SER A 229 8.07 3.62 -23.55
C SER A 229 9.13 2.83 -24.33
N GLY A 230 9.57 1.69 -23.79
CA GLY A 230 10.45 0.77 -24.49
C GLY A 230 9.69 -0.04 -25.54
N MET A 231 9.98 0.18 -26.83
CA MET A 231 9.54 -0.66 -27.97
C MET A 231 8.06 -1.14 -27.97
N VAL A 232 7.06 -0.24 -27.96
CA VAL A 232 5.67 -0.59 -28.30
C VAL A 232 5.03 0.47 -29.23
N ARG A 233 4.08 0.04 -30.06
CA ARG A 233 3.40 0.83 -31.11
C ARG A 233 2.32 1.73 -30.50
N TRP A 234 2.30 3.00 -30.86
CA TRP A 234 1.40 4.02 -30.30
C TRP A 234 -0.05 3.92 -30.82
N MET A 235 -0.99 4.30 -29.95
CA MET A 235 -2.25 4.97 -30.31
C MET A 235 -2.35 6.22 -29.43
N ASP A 236 -2.80 7.34 -30.01
CA ASP A 236 -2.42 8.69 -29.57
C ASP A 236 -2.91 9.10 -28.17
N GLY A 237 -2.09 9.90 -27.49
CA GLY A 237 -2.49 10.64 -26.29
C GLY A 237 -3.38 11.83 -26.67
N TYR A 238 -4.59 11.88 -26.13
CA TYR A 238 -5.63 12.78 -26.64
C TYR A 238 -5.35 14.25 -26.36
N ARG A 239 -4.74 14.89 -27.37
CA ARG A 239 -5.24 16.12 -27.99
C ARG A 239 -6.17 15.90 -29.25
N TYR A 240 -6.15 14.79 -30.10
CA TYR A 240 -7.11 14.42 -31.26
C TYR A 240 -6.61 13.61 -32.58
N TRP A 241 -7.26 12.55 -33.22
CA TRP A 241 -7.04 11.98 -34.66
C TRP A 241 -7.86 10.72 -35.29
N PHE A 242 -8.07 10.63 -36.65
CA PHE A 242 -8.18 9.54 -37.74
C PHE A 242 -8.15 10.33 -39.08
N GLY A 243 -7.36 9.97 -40.10
CA GLY A 243 -7.41 10.60 -41.45
C GLY A 243 -6.37 11.71 -41.77
N GLN A 244 -6.17 11.98 -43.08
CA GLN A 244 -5.20 12.91 -43.71
C GLN A 244 -5.35 14.38 -43.22
N VAL A 245 -4.40 15.33 -43.33
CA VAL A 245 -3.43 15.74 -44.38
C VAL A 245 -2.22 16.39 -43.65
N GLY A 246 -0.93 16.14 -43.92
CA GLY A 246 -0.16 16.49 -45.12
C GLY A 246 0.45 17.90 -45.03
N GLY A 247 1.79 18.05 -45.03
CA GLY A 247 2.46 19.36 -45.11
C GLY A 247 3.78 19.46 -44.33
N SER A 248 4.90 19.48 -45.05
CA SER A 248 6.25 19.61 -44.49
C SER A 248 6.62 21.06 -44.14
N ARG A 249 7.26 21.28 -42.98
CA ARG A 249 8.43 22.16 -42.81
C ARG A 249 9.06 21.96 -41.43
#